data_AF-A0A0D3IES3-F1
#
_entry.id   AF-A0A0D3IES3-F1
#
_cell.length_a   1.000
_cell.length_b   1.000
_cell.length_c   1.000
_cell.angle_alpha   90.00
_cell.angle_beta   90.00
_cell.angle_gamma   90.00
#
_symmetry.space_group_name_H-M   'P 1'
#
loop_
_entity.id
_entity.type
_entity.pdbx_description
1 polymer ?
#
loop_
_entity_poly.entity_id
_entity_poly.type
_entity_poly.pdbx_seq_one_letter_code
_entity_poly.pdbx_strand_id
1 'polypeptide(L)'
;MLALSMLAYGQTIAEVACGTNGLSTLCTAINESPTVLAALSAAGTYTVFAPNNDAFAAVLSGAALTDLLADEPSLTNLLLKHALDSKVDATTALTLNNDRVATMQGNELTAFETLTWSAQSNEEGEYPDATMLIAVIQGNVDNSFDGNAPGLSYSVETAGKKVMEDEAKCPLLSSGEISIAMGNPPAPCYKLKFPCEMETEDGHEHCHATAHTAVWTIPNPSGYKNIAIFAQHYPTEFERSLHYLKGPGGEDIEPVNEMPEPEEREKRWGAAIGAAFIVMVCTLIGVIFLAPLFAKLQKEREALVNVLASAFAAGALLAAAFYLMLYEATHLIAITDDRTEAQASAWWGSATLLGFVSPFILEAIVSAVIGKAAPKQEVRKEADAEAAKPAAVVPAPNSRNKVRVLSGVLLGDFLHNLVDGFFIGAAFANCDSSMAWTITAATVYHELAQEISDYLVLTNPEQGGLKPFMALGLNFLSGMSVLFGVCIVLSAEPSNFSTGCLLAYGAGVYLQLAATECMPRVHEYATTLNMRLGGLLLFIIGATAIGLVLLDHEHCAGEGGHEGHGH
;
A
#
# COMPACT_ATOMS: atom_id res chain seq x y z
N MET A 1 -39.37 -4.40 0.49
CA MET A 1 -40.50 -3.49 0.19
C MET A 1 -41.80 -4.28 0.23
N LEU A 2 -42.67 -3.99 1.21
CA LEU A 2 -44.06 -4.45 1.20
C LEU A 2 -44.90 -3.37 0.52
N ALA A 3 -45.14 -3.54 -0.78
CA ALA A 3 -46.17 -2.80 -1.49
C ALA A 3 -47.52 -3.42 -1.10
N LEU A 4 -48.28 -2.72 -0.26
CA LEU A 4 -49.69 -3.05 -0.03
C LEU A 4 -50.52 -2.42 -1.16
N SER A 5 -50.78 -3.19 -2.21
CA SER A 5 -51.85 -2.89 -3.17
C SER A 5 -52.98 -3.91 -3.00
N MET A 6 -54.01 -3.56 -2.23
CA MET A 6 -55.42 -3.51 -2.68
C MET A 6 -56.37 -3.32 -1.49
N LEU A 7 -57.17 -2.25 -1.61
CA LEU A 7 -58.47 -1.95 -0.99
C LEU A 7 -58.52 -1.36 0.44
N ALA A 8 -58.63 -0.04 0.50
CA ALA A 8 -59.75 0.61 1.19
C ALA A 8 -60.10 1.94 0.49
N TYR A 9 -60.95 1.87 -0.53
CA TYR A 9 -61.62 3.07 -1.06
C TYR A 9 -62.61 3.54 0.02
N GLY A 10 -62.20 4.48 0.86
CA GLY A 10 -63.06 5.11 1.88
C GLY A 10 -62.48 5.27 3.28
N GLN A 11 -61.24 4.84 3.55
CA GLN A 11 -60.60 5.10 4.86
C GLN A 11 -59.88 6.45 4.88
N THR A 12 -59.99 7.15 6.00
CA THR A 12 -59.24 8.37 6.28
C THR A 12 -57.79 8.05 6.66
N ILE A 13 -56.90 9.05 6.62
CA ILE A 13 -55.50 8.85 7.01
C ILE A 13 -55.40 8.46 8.50
N ALA A 14 -56.27 9.03 9.34
CA ALA A 14 -56.36 8.67 10.76
C ALA A 14 -56.75 7.19 10.96
N GLU A 15 -57.71 6.68 10.18
CA GLU A 15 -58.13 5.27 10.22
C GLU A 15 -57.01 4.32 9.78
N VAL A 16 -56.25 4.70 8.74
CA VAL A 16 -55.09 3.92 8.28
C VAL A 16 -53.99 3.88 9.36
N ALA A 17 -53.69 5.01 10.01
CA ALA A 17 -52.71 5.07 11.08
C ALA A 17 -53.13 4.21 12.28
N CYS A 18 -54.39 4.30 12.71
CA CYS A 18 -54.92 3.51 13.82
C CYS A 18 -55.14 2.02 13.51
N GLY A 19 -55.30 1.66 12.24
CA GLY A 19 -55.38 0.26 11.80
C GLY A 19 -54.03 -0.45 11.67
N THR A 20 -52.91 0.26 11.82
CA THR A 20 -51.56 -0.27 11.58
C THR A 20 -50.81 -0.52 12.90
N ASN A 21 -50.52 -1.78 13.22
CA ASN A 21 -49.86 -2.16 14.48
C ASN A 21 -48.53 -1.43 14.76
N GLY A 22 -47.74 -1.15 13.72
CA GLY A 22 -46.47 -0.43 13.83
C GLY A 22 -46.62 1.07 14.12
N LEU A 23 -47.84 1.61 14.09
CA LEU A 23 -48.18 3.03 14.29
C LEU A 23 -49.08 3.25 15.52
N SER A 24 -49.17 2.30 16.44
CA SER A 24 -50.06 2.40 17.61
C SER A 24 -49.77 3.60 18.52
N THR A 25 -48.50 4.00 18.64
CA THR A 25 -48.11 5.22 19.38
C THR A 25 -48.56 6.48 18.66
N LEU A 26 -48.43 6.52 17.33
CA LEU A 26 -48.96 7.60 16.49
C LEU A 26 -50.48 7.71 16.56
N CYS A 27 -51.19 6.57 16.55
CA CYS A 27 -52.64 6.55 16.72
C CYS A 27 -53.07 7.15 18.06
N THR A 28 -52.35 6.83 19.15
CA THR A 28 -52.59 7.43 20.46
C THR A 28 -52.41 8.94 20.40
N ALA A 29 -51.28 9.40 19.84
CA ALA A 29 -50.99 10.82 19.67
C ALA A 29 -52.05 11.58 18.82
N ILE A 30 -52.53 10.98 17.73
CA ILE A 30 -53.59 11.57 16.90
C ILE A 30 -54.89 11.71 17.70
N ASN A 31 -55.27 10.69 18.49
CA ASN A 31 -56.50 10.73 19.28
C ASN A 31 -56.47 11.74 20.44
N GLU A 32 -55.28 12.01 20.99
CA GLU A 32 -55.08 13.05 22.01
C GLU A 32 -55.02 14.49 21.42
N SER A 33 -55.02 14.63 20.09
CA SER A 33 -55.11 15.92 19.38
C SER A 33 -56.39 16.00 18.53
N PRO A 34 -57.50 16.54 19.06
CA PRO A 34 -58.76 16.64 18.32
C PRO A 34 -58.64 17.44 17.01
N THR A 35 -57.78 18.46 16.99
CA THR A 35 -57.49 19.28 15.81
C THR A 35 -56.87 18.44 14.68
N VAL A 36 -55.86 17.64 14.99
CA VAL A 36 -55.18 16.80 14.01
C VAL A 36 -56.08 15.65 13.58
N LEU A 37 -56.80 15.02 14.51
CA LEU A 37 -57.78 13.99 14.19
C LEU A 37 -58.82 14.49 13.21
N ALA A 38 -59.37 15.70 13.43
CA ALA A 38 -60.33 16.31 12.51
C ALA A 38 -59.71 16.60 11.14
N ALA A 39 -58.47 17.13 11.09
CA ALA A 39 -57.77 17.43 9.84
C ALA A 39 -57.49 16.17 9.01
N LEU A 40 -56.95 15.12 9.63
CA LEU A 40 -56.60 13.86 8.95
C LEU A 40 -57.81 12.98 8.62
N SER A 41 -58.98 13.30 9.18
CA SER A 41 -60.27 12.68 8.87
C SER A 41 -61.09 13.45 7.83
N ALA A 42 -60.70 14.69 7.52
CA ALA A 42 -61.39 15.51 6.52
C ALA A 42 -61.06 15.05 5.10
N ALA A 43 -62.00 15.28 4.18
CA ALA A 43 -61.74 15.06 2.75
C ALA A 43 -60.73 16.09 2.24
N GLY A 44 -59.68 15.64 1.55
CA GLY A 44 -58.61 16.48 1.03
C GLY A 44 -57.47 15.67 0.45
N THR A 45 -56.44 16.35 -0.04
CA THR A 45 -55.19 15.74 -0.51
C THR A 45 -54.09 16.04 0.48
N TYR A 46 -53.62 15.03 1.20
CA TYR A 46 -52.58 15.17 2.20
C TYR A 46 -51.45 14.16 1.96
N THR A 47 -50.26 14.51 2.43
CA THR A 47 -49.14 13.57 2.60
C THR A 47 -48.75 13.60 4.08
N VAL A 48 -48.74 12.44 4.74
CA VAL A 48 -48.38 12.31 6.16
C VAL A 48 -47.16 11.42 6.30
N PHE A 49 -46.10 11.97 6.89
CA PHE A 49 -44.89 11.26 7.28
C PHE A 49 -45.14 10.59 8.64
N ALA A 50 -45.54 9.32 8.63
CA ALA A 50 -45.99 8.61 9.83
C ALA A 50 -44.81 7.97 10.60
N PRO A 51 -44.34 8.53 11.74
CA PRO A 51 -43.33 7.88 12.58
C PRO A 51 -43.87 6.57 13.17
N ASN A 52 -43.05 5.52 13.10
CA ASN A 52 -43.37 4.22 13.70
C ASN A 52 -43.08 4.19 15.21
N ASN A 53 -43.50 3.12 15.88
CA ASN A 53 -43.29 2.95 17.31
C ASN A 53 -41.80 3.05 17.73
N ASP A 54 -40.87 2.59 16.89
CA ASP A 54 -39.43 2.67 17.18
C ASP A 54 -38.93 4.12 17.14
N ALA A 55 -39.43 4.94 16.22
CA ALA A 55 -39.10 6.37 16.14
C ALA A 55 -39.56 7.13 17.39
N PHE A 56 -40.75 6.82 17.92
CA PHE A 56 -41.20 7.38 19.19
C PHE A 56 -40.31 6.90 20.35
N ALA A 57 -39.98 5.61 20.41
CA ALA A 57 -39.14 5.06 21.47
C ALA A 57 -37.72 5.64 21.47
N ALA A 58 -37.17 5.95 20.29
CA ALA A 58 -35.82 6.50 20.13
C ALA A 58 -35.70 7.96 20.63
N VAL A 59 -36.76 8.76 20.49
CA VAL A 59 -36.70 10.22 20.76
C VAL A 59 -37.46 10.61 22.04
N LEU A 60 -38.55 9.92 22.34
CA LEU A 60 -39.49 10.25 23.41
C LEU A 60 -39.72 9.03 24.31
N SER A 61 -38.73 8.72 25.15
CA SER A 61 -38.83 7.64 26.14
C SER A 61 -39.15 8.17 27.54
N GLY A 62 -39.83 7.34 28.35
CA GLY A 62 -40.17 7.69 29.74
C GLY A 62 -41.22 8.80 29.85
N ALA A 63 -41.05 9.69 30.83
CA ALA A 63 -42.03 10.74 31.15
C ALA A 63 -42.27 11.73 30.00
N ALA A 64 -41.30 11.92 29.09
CA ALA A 64 -41.39 12.88 28.00
C ALA A 64 -42.54 12.61 27.02
N LEU A 65 -42.86 11.34 26.74
CA LEU A 65 -44.01 11.00 25.89
C LEU A 65 -45.33 11.31 26.59
N THR A 66 -45.44 10.98 27.88
CA THR A 66 -46.64 11.28 28.67
C THR A 66 -46.85 12.79 28.82
N ASP A 67 -45.78 13.55 29.06
CA ASP A 67 -45.84 15.00 29.17
C ASP A 67 -46.26 15.65 27.84
N LEU A 68 -45.74 15.15 26.72
CA LEU A 68 -46.15 15.62 25.39
C LEU A 68 -47.62 15.30 25.08
N LEU A 69 -48.08 14.09 25.40
CA LEU A 69 -49.48 13.71 25.18
C LEU A 69 -50.46 14.55 26.02
N ALA A 70 -50.01 15.04 27.19
CA ALA A 70 -50.79 15.93 28.04
C ALA A 70 -50.77 17.41 27.59
N ASP A 71 -49.82 17.82 26.75
CA ASP A 71 -49.67 19.18 26.21
C ASP A 71 -50.22 19.26 24.78
N GLU A 72 -51.53 19.39 24.66
CA GLU A 72 -52.25 19.41 23.37
C GLU A 72 -51.70 20.45 22.36
N PRO A 73 -51.39 21.71 22.73
CA PRO A 73 -50.76 22.65 21.80
C PRO A 73 -49.42 22.18 21.23
N SER A 74 -48.55 21.60 22.07
CA SER A 74 -47.25 21.10 21.62
C SER A 74 -47.39 19.84 20.77
N LEU A 75 -48.30 18.94 21.17
CA LEU A 75 -48.64 17.73 20.42
C LEU A 75 -49.22 18.05 19.04
N THR A 76 -50.19 18.96 18.97
CA THR A 76 -50.82 19.43 17.72
C THR A 76 -49.77 20.04 16.80
N ASN A 77 -48.89 20.91 17.31
CA ASN A 77 -47.80 21.48 16.51
C ASN A 77 -46.83 20.40 16.00
N LEU A 78 -46.45 19.43 16.83
CA LEU A 78 -45.55 18.36 16.42
C LEU A 78 -46.16 17.49 15.31
N LEU A 79 -47.42 17.11 15.46
CA LEU A 79 -48.11 16.27 14.48
C LEU A 79 -48.32 17.00 13.15
N LEU A 80 -48.67 18.29 13.18
CA LEU A 80 -48.83 19.09 11.95
C LEU A 80 -47.50 19.34 11.20
N LYS A 81 -46.34 19.23 11.86
CA LYS A 81 -45.03 19.23 11.18
C LYS A 81 -44.79 17.99 10.32
N HIS A 82 -45.55 16.91 10.54
CA HIS A 82 -45.42 15.67 9.79
C HIS A 82 -46.47 15.54 8.68
N ALA A 83 -47.28 16.57 8.45
CA ALA A 83 -48.35 16.55 7.47
C ALA A 83 -48.22 17.71 6.47
N LEU A 84 -48.54 17.43 5.21
CA LEU A 84 -48.61 18.39 4.11
C LEU A 84 -50.06 18.52 3.64
N ASP A 85 -50.48 19.74 3.26
CA ASP A 85 -51.80 20.01 2.65
C ASP A 85 -51.82 19.77 1.12
N SER A 86 -50.97 18.85 0.67
CA SER A 86 -50.84 18.45 -0.73
C SER A 86 -50.49 16.97 -0.83
N LYS A 87 -50.80 16.35 -1.98
CA LYS A 87 -50.35 14.99 -2.28
C LYS A 87 -48.99 15.04 -2.96
N VAL A 88 -47.96 14.66 -2.21
CA VAL A 88 -46.62 14.38 -2.70
C VAL A 88 -46.40 12.87 -2.65
N ASP A 89 -46.35 12.21 -3.81
CA ASP A 89 -45.95 10.81 -3.91
C ASP A 89 -44.44 10.67 -4.01
N ALA A 90 -43.93 9.43 -3.92
CA ALA A 90 -42.48 9.18 -3.96
C ALA A 90 -41.83 9.73 -5.23
N THR A 91 -42.49 9.63 -6.39
CA THR A 91 -41.98 10.16 -7.66
C THR A 91 -41.90 11.68 -7.65
N THR A 92 -42.93 12.35 -7.14
CA THR A 92 -42.99 13.82 -7.04
C THR A 92 -41.96 14.32 -6.02
N ALA A 93 -41.81 13.64 -4.88
CA ALA A 93 -40.80 13.96 -3.87
C ALA A 93 -39.37 13.96 -4.45
N LEU A 94 -39.09 13.06 -5.41
CA LEU A 94 -37.79 12.98 -6.09
C LEU A 94 -37.54 14.17 -7.04
N THR A 95 -38.60 14.73 -7.63
CA THR A 95 -38.48 15.89 -8.54
C THR A 95 -38.34 17.23 -7.81
N LEU A 96 -38.58 17.24 -6.50
CA LEU A 96 -38.55 18.46 -5.71
C LEU A 96 -37.13 18.98 -5.46
N ASN A 97 -36.04 18.29 -5.83
CA ASN A 97 -34.65 18.79 -5.86
C ASN A 97 -34.30 19.92 -4.86
N ASN A 98 -34.37 19.63 -3.55
CA ASN A 98 -34.11 20.57 -2.44
C ASN A 98 -35.15 21.69 -2.22
N ASP A 99 -36.26 21.69 -2.97
CA ASP A 99 -37.42 22.52 -2.74
C ASP A 99 -38.00 22.25 -1.35
N ARG A 100 -38.36 23.36 -0.72
CA ARG A 100 -38.96 23.40 0.59
C ARG A 100 -40.47 23.28 0.48
N VAL A 101 -41.05 22.27 1.14
CA VAL A 101 -42.49 22.04 1.15
C VAL A 101 -43.07 22.48 2.48
N ALA A 102 -44.00 23.42 2.46
CA ALA A 102 -44.68 23.88 3.65
C ALA A 102 -45.54 22.76 4.27
N THR A 103 -45.29 22.48 5.54
CA THR A 103 -46.12 21.62 6.38
C THR A 103 -47.40 22.33 6.79
N MET A 104 -48.38 21.57 7.28
CA MET A 104 -49.62 22.12 7.84
C MET A 104 -49.39 22.96 9.10
N GLN A 105 -48.21 22.87 9.72
CA GLN A 105 -47.83 23.75 10.83
C GLN A 105 -47.24 25.10 10.34
N GLY A 106 -46.85 25.17 9.06
CA GLY A 106 -46.24 26.35 8.44
C GLY A 106 -44.71 26.30 8.33
N ASN A 107 -44.05 25.31 8.93
CA ASN A 107 -42.61 25.08 8.73
C ASN A 107 -42.35 24.34 7.42
N GLU A 108 -41.15 24.48 6.88
CA GLU A 108 -40.73 23.84 5.63
C GLU A 108 -40.05 22.49 5.87
N LEU A 109 -40.39 21.46 5.09
CA LEU A 109 -39.67 20.19 4.98
C LEU A 109 -38.86 20.17 3.69
N THR A 110 -37.60 19.74 3.78
CA THR A 110 -36.78 19.41 2.60
C THR A 110 -36.97 17.92 2.30
N ALA A 111 -37.32 17.57 1.07
CA ALA A 111 -37.63 16.18 0.69
C ALA A 111 -36.41 15.25 0.79
N PHE A 112 -35.22 15.74 0.44
CA PHE A 112 -33.91 15.09 0.56
C PHE A 112 -32.82 16.17 0.65
N GLU A 113 -31.75 15.95 1.40
CA GLU A 113 -30.51 16.71 1.20
C GLU A 113 -29.69 15.97 0.13
N THR A 114 -29.36 16.64 -0.96
CA THR A 114 -28.52 16.07 -2.02
C THR A 114 -27.28 16.91 -2.22
N LEU A 115 -26.18 16.24 -2.58
CA LEU A 115 -24.97 16.87 -3.06
C LEU A 115 -24.88 16.67 -4.56
N THR A 116 -24.37 17.68 -5.27
CA THR A 116 -24.07 17.56 -6.70
C THR A 116 -22.58 17.37 -6.87
N TRP A 117 -22.19 16.22 -7.41
CA TRP A 117 -20.84 15.98 -7.90
C TRP A 117 -20.74 16.42 -9.34
N SER A 118 -19.70 17.19 -9.68
CA SER A 118 -19.44 17.68 -11.02
C SER A 118 -18.05 17.27 -11.47
N ALA A 119 -17.91 16.95 -12.75
CA ALA A 119 -16.61 16.72 -13.36
C ALA A 119 -16.54 17.38 -14.74
N GLN A 120 -15.38 17.94 -15.08
CA GLN A 120 -15.12 18.54 -16.38
C GLN A 120 -13.96 17.81 -17.07
N SER A 121 -14.09 17.58 -18.37
CA SER A 121 -12.98 17.05 -19.17
C SER A 121 -11.86 18.07 -19.26
N ASN A 122 -10.62 17.62 -19.46
CA ASN A 122 -9.45 18.50 -19.62
C ASN A 122 -9.57 19.43 -20.86
N GLU A 123 -8.55 20.25 -21.11
CA GLU A 123 -8.54 21.20 -22.24
C GLU A 123 -8.61 20.52 -23.62
N GLU A 124 -8.10 19.30 -23.70
CA GLU A 124 -8.10 18.45 -24.91
C GLU A 124 -9.44 17.72 -25.11
N GLY A 125 -10.35 17.82 -24.13
CA GLY A 125 -11.67 17.20 -24.19
C GLY A 125 -11.66 15.74 -23.74
N GLU A 126 -10.72 15.34 -22.90
CA GLU A 126 -10.59 13.97 -22.40
C GLU A 126 -10.95 13.89 -20.91
N TYR A 127 -11.55 12.76 -20.52
CA TYR A 127 -11.59 12.34 -19.12
C TYR A 127 -10.48 11.30 -18.88
N PRO A 128 -9.90 11.22 -17.67
CA PRO A 128 -8.84 10.26 -17.34
C PRO A 128 -9.26 8.80 -17.56
N ASP A 129 -10.52 8.50 -17.26
CA ASP A 129 -11.11 7.16 -17.39
C ASP A 129 -12.54 7.24 -17.93
N ALA A 130 -13.06 6.10 -18.42
CA ALA A 130 -14.48 5.95 -18.77
C ALA A 130 -15.42 6.01 -17.55
N THR A 131 -14.89 5.69 -16.36
CA THR A 131 -15.65 5.66 -15.11
C THR A 131 -14.79 6.06 -13.92
N MET A 132 -15.40 6.59 -12.87
CA MET A 132 -14.75 6.96 -11.61
C MET A 132 -15.50 6.37 -10.43
N LEU A 133 -14.80 5.71 -9.51
CA LEU A 133 -15.38 5.26 -8.26
C LEU A 133 -15.37 6.37 -7.21
N ILE A 134 -16.47 6.52 -6.48
CA ILE A 134 -16.55 7.34 -5.29
C ILE A 134 -17.16 6.55 -4.13
N ALA A 135 -16.66 6.74 -2.92
CA ALA A 135 -17.29 6.29 -1.68
C ALA A 135 -17.74 7.48 -0.84
N VAL A 136 -18.96 7.38 -0.30
CA VAL A 136 -19.59 8.44 0.48
C VAL A 136 -19.99 7.85 1.81
N ILE A 137 -19.22 8.17 2.85
CA ILE A 137 -19.39 7.60 4.18
C ILE A 137 -19.58 8.69 5.23
N GLN A 138 -20.13 8.29 6.37
CA GLN A 138 -20.32 9.19 7.50
C GLN A 138 -18.96 9.66 8.03
N GLY A 139 -18.74 10.97 8.04
CA GLY A 139 -17.63 11.58 8.78
C GLY A 139 -17.88 11.52 10.29
N ASN A 140 -16.85 11.77 11.10
CA ASN A 140 -16.99 11.65 12.56
C ASN A 140 -18.12 12.57 13.12
N VAL A 141 -18.86 12.06 14.11
CA VAL A 141 -20.10 12.65 14.65
C VAL A 141 -19.81 13.76 15.68
N ASP A 142 -18.60 13.75 16.24
CA ASP A 142 -18.13 14.76 17.16
C ASP A 142 -17.39 15.85 16.36
N ASN A 143 -17.73 17.11 16.59
CA ASN A 143 -17.20 18.31 15.91
C ASN A 143 -15.68 18.54 16.09
N SER A 144 -14.89 17.50 16.38
CA SER A 144 -13.44 17.51 16.60
C SER A 144 -12.70 16.88 15.43
N PHE A 145 -12.92 17.39 14.22
CA PHE A 145 -11.84 17.41 13.22
C PHE A 145 -10.98 18.63 13.54
N ASP A 146 -10.34 18.64 14.72
CA ASP A 146 -9.16 19.47 14.90
C ASP A 146 -8.05 18.77 14.13
N GLY A 147 -7.43 19.44 13.16
CA GLY A 147 -6.42 18.85 12.24
C GLY A 147 -5.16 18.25 12.90
N ASN A 148 -5.18 17.97 14.20
CA ASN A 148 -4.12 17.42 15.04
C ASN A 148 -4.50 16.07 15.69
N ALA A 149 -5.59 15.42 15.30
CA ALA A 149 -5.99 14.10 15.83
C ALA A 149 -5.64 12.95 14.85
N PRO A 150 -4.38 12.46 14.82
CA PRO A 150 -3.88 11.50 13.83
C PRO A 150 -4.57 10.12 13.84
N GLY A 151 -5.38 9.79 14.85
CA GLY A 151 -6.08 8.51 14.93
C GLY A 151 -7.46 8.47 14.27
N LEU A 152 -8.06 9.64 13.96
CA LEU A 152 -9.42 9.72 13.46
C LEU A 152 -9.50 9.70 11.93
N SER A 153 -8.55 10.32 11.23
CA SER A 153 -8.43 10.26 9.76
C SER A 153 -8.25 8.81 9.28
N TYR A 154 -7.36 8.06 9.93
CA TYR A 154 -7.05 6.66 9.61
C TYR A 154 -8.28 5.74 9.69
N SER A 155 -9.17 5.97 10.66
CA SER A 155 -10.38 5.15 10.83
C SER A 155 -11.39 5.33 9.70
N VAL A 156 -11.53 6.56 9.19
CA VAL A 156 -12.41 6.90 8.09
C VAL A 156 -11.78 6.47 6.76
N GLU A 157 -10.46 6.60 6.63
CA GLU A 157 -9.65 6.13 5.51
C GLU A 157 -9.75 4.63 5.28
N THR A 158 -9.53 3.84 6.35
CA THR A 158 -9.70 2.39 6.30
C THR A 158 -11.12 2.00 5.88
N ALA A 159 -12.13 2.74 6.36
CA ALA A 159 -13.52 2.52 6.00
C ALA A 159 -13.81 2.88 4.53
N GLY A 160 -13.27 3.98 4.03
CA GLY A 160 -13.38 4.42 2.64
C GLY A 160 -12.72 3.42 1.69
N LYS A 161 -11.48 3.02 1.96
CA LYS A 161 -10.73 2.02 1.17
C LYS A 161 -11.49 0.70 1.08
N LYS A 162 -11.93 0.16 2.22
CA LYS A 162 -12.71 -1.09 2.29
C LYS A 162 -14.01 -1.05 1.48
N VAL A 163 -14.65 0.12 1.41
CA VAL A 163 -15.87 0.30 0.61
C VAL A 163 -15.56 0.32 -0.88
N MET A 164 -14.45 0.95 -1.28
CA MET A 164 -14.01 1.02 -2.68
C MET A 164 -13.45 -0.30 -3.22
N GLU A 165 -12.93 -1.19 -2.36
CA GLU A 165 -12.40 -2.52 -2.74
C GLU A 165 -13.44 -3.45 -3.40
N ASP A 166 -14.73 -3.32 -3.07
CA ASP A 166 -15.80 -4.15 -3.64
C ASP A 166 -16.62 -3.38 -4.68
N GLU A 167 -15.94 -2.98 -5.75
CA GLU A 167 -16.51 -2.17 -6.84
C GLU A 167 -17.81 -2.76 -7.42
N ALA A 168 -17.94 -4.08 -7.43
CA ALA A 168 -19.14 -4.78 -7.91
C ALA A 168 -20.42 -4.44 -7.11
N LYS A 169 -20.27 -3.94 -5.88
CA LYS A 169 -21.39 -3.46 -5.05
C LYS A 169 -21.74 -1.99 -5.29
N CYS A 170 -20.91 -1.25 -6.01
CA CYS A 170 -21.12 0.17 -6.29
C CYS A 170 -22.02 0.34 -7.53
N PRO A 171 -23.25 0.88 -7.39
CA PRO A 171 -24.13 1.12 -8.53
C PRO A 171 -23.49 2.08 -9.55
N LEU A 172 -23.61 1.72 -10.83
CA LEU A 172 -23.18 2.55 -11.96
C LEU A 172 -24.19 3.68 -12.21
N LEU A 173 -23.72 4.92 -12.30
CA LEU A 173 -24.52 6.12 -12.54
C LEU A 173 -24.02 6.88 -13.77
N SER A 174 -24.90 7.14 -14.73
CA SER A 174 -24.61 8.00 -15.87
C SER A 174 -24.78 9.47 -15.49
N SER A 175 -24.10 10.37 -16.20
CA SER A 175 -24.28 11.81 -16.00
C SER A 175 -25.76 12.21 -16.15
N GLY A 176 -26.25 13.01 -15.20
CA GLY A 176 -27.65 13.42 -15.09
C GLY A 176 -28.56 12.41 -14.38
N GLU A 177 -28.06 11.21 -14.03
CA GLU A 177 -28.81 10.25 -13.22
C GLU A 177 -28.71 10.60 -11.73
N ILE A 178 -29.84 10.43 -11.03
CA ILE A 178 -29.90 10.53 -9.58
C ILE A 178 -29.57 9.15 -9.03
N SER A 179 -28.63 9.06 -8.08
CA SER A 179 -28.40 7.79 -7.38
C SER A 179 -29.62 7.50 -6.49
N ILE A 180 -30.45 6.55 -6.92
CA ILE A 180 -31.64 6.11 -6.17
C ILE A 180 -31.46 4.69 -5.64
N ALA A 181 -30.24 4.33 -5.23
CA ALA A 181 -30.03 3.13 -4.43
C ALA A 181 -30.61 3.37 -3.03
N MET A 182 -31.95 3.27 -2.94
CA MET A 182 -32.76 3.27 -1.71
C MET A 182 -32.52 1.99 -0.89
N GLY A 183 -31.25 1.71 -0.56
CA GLY A 183 -30.95 0.98 0.65
C GLY A 183 -31.25 1.91 1.83
N ASN A 184 -31.84 1.37 2.90
CA ASN A 184 -31.68 1.98 4.22
C ASN A 184 -30.73 1.04 4.98
N PRO A 185 -29.45 1.39 5.15
CA PRO A 185 -28.79 2.66 4.75
C PRO A 185 -28.45 2.74 3.24
N PRO A 186 -28.21 3.96 2.69
CA PRO A 186 -27.87 4.18 1.28
C PRO A 186 -26.56 3.47 0.88
N ALA A 187 -26.37 3.28 -0.43
CA ALA A 187 -25.17 2.64 -0.96
C ALA A 187 -23.91 3.41 -0.52
N PRO A 188 -22.88 2.72 0.02
CA PRO A 188 -21.70 3.38 0.56
C PRO A 188 -20.75 3.88 -0.54
N CYS A 189 -20.98 3.50 -1.80
CA CYS A 189 -20.19 3.89 -2.97
C CYS A 189 -21.02 3.96 -4.25
N TYR A 190 -20.47 4.59 -5.28
CA TYR A 190 -21.05 4.80 -6.60
C TYR A 190 -19.97 4.75 -7.67
N LYS A 191 -20.27 4.14 -8.82
CA LYS A 191 -19.41 4.16 -10.01
C LYS A 191 -19.98 5.19 -10.99
N LEU A 192 -19.31 6.32 -11.17
CA LEU A 192 -19.73 7.39 -12.06
C LEU A 192 -19.28 7.08 -13.48
N LYS A 193 -20.19 7.05 -14.44
CA LYS A 193 -19.88 6.86 -15.86
C LYS A 193 -19.79 8.20 -16.56
N PHE A 194 -18.60 8.52 -17.05
CA PHE A 194 -18.37 9.75 -17.79
C PHE A 194 -19.05 9.71 -19.17
N PRO A 195 -19.55 10.85 -19.67
CA PRO A 195 -20.09 10.97 -21.01
C PRO A 195 -18.93 11.04 -22.01
N CYS A 196 -18.36 9.89 -22.38
CA CYS A 196 -17.28 9.78 -23.35
C CYS A 196 -17.44 8.58 -24.28
N GLU A 197 -16.69 8.62 -25.38
CA GLU A 197 -16.46 7.49 -26.28
C GLU A 197 -14.99 7.06 -26.16
N MET A 198 -14.77 5.75 -26.15
CA MET A 198 -13.43 5.17 -26.08
C MET A 198 -12.84 5.11 -27.48
N GLU A 199 -11.70 5.76 -27.68
CA GLU A 199 -10.93 5.69 -28.92
C GLU A 199 -9.52 5.16 -28.65
N THR A 200 -8.91 4.50 -29.63
CA THR A 200 -7.54 3.99 -29.51
C THR A 200 -6.60 4.88 -30.30
N GLU A 201 -5.74 5.62 -29.60
CA GLU A 201 -4.66 6.41 -30.19
C GLU A 201 -3.31 5.88 -29.70
N ASP A 202 -2.35 5.71 -30.61
CA ASP A 202 -0.99 5.20 -30.29
C ASP A 202 -0.91 3.90 -29.48
N GLY A 203 -1.98 3.09 -29.50
CA GLY A 203 -2.07 1.82 -28.77
C GLY A 203 -2.61 1.95 -27.33
N HIS A 204 -3.04 3.14 -26.94
CA HIS A 204 -3.69 3.43 -25.66
C HIS A 204 -5.17 3.78 -25.88
N GLU A 205 -6.03 3.40 -24.96
CA GLU A 205 -7.44 3.79 -25.00
C GLU A 205 -7.63 5.13 -24.28
N HIS A 206 -8.26 6.08 -24.97
CA HIS A 206 -8.57 7.43 -24.48
C HIS A 206 -10.09 7.61 -24.41
N CYS A 207 -10.56 8.24 -23.33
CA CYS A 207 -11.98 8.56 -23.11
C CYS A 207 -12.27 10.00 -23.57
N HIS A 208 -12.59 10.15 -24.86
CA HIS A 208 -12.91 11.46 -25.43
C HIS A 208 -14.34 11.88 -25.09
N ALA A 209 -14.46 13.04 -24.44
CA ALA A 209 -15.72 13.55 -23.91
C ALA A 209 -16.73 13.82 -25.03
N THR A 210 -17.89 13.17 -24.95
CA THR A 210 -19.09 13.55 -25.72
C THR A 210 -19.82 14.72 -25.06
N ALA A 211 -19.55 14.97 -23.78
CA ALA A 211 -19.91 16.20 -23.07
C ALA A 211 -18.79 16.64 -22.11
N HIS A 212 -18.35 17.89 -22.21
CA HIS A 212 -17.26 18.46 -21.41
C HIS A 212 -17.61 18.71 -19.94
N THR A 213 -18.85 18.49 -19.53
CA THR A 213 -19.28 18.64 -18.14
C THR A 213 -20.29 17.55 -17.83
N ALA A 214 -20.02 16.82 -16.77
CA ALA A 214 -20.84 15.75 -16.25
C ALA A 214 -21.25 16.08 -14.81
N VAL A 215 -22.48 15.72 -14.44
CA VAL A 215 -23.03 15.97 -13.11
C VAL A 215 -23.77 14.75 -12.59
N TRP A 216 -23.63 14.46 -11.30
CA TRP A 216 -24.34 13.38 -10.62
C TRP A 216 -24.93 13.88 -9.31
N THR A 217 -26.11 13.37 -8.97
CA THR A 217 -26.76 13.68 -7.69
C THR A 217 -26.52 12.55 -6.71
N ILE A 218 -25.83 12.87 -5.62
CA ILE A 218 -25.49 11.96 -4.53
C ILE A 218 -26.43 12.25 -3.35
N PRO A 219 -27.13 11.25 -2.80
CA PRO A 219 -27.97 11.43 -1.62
C PRO A 219 -27.08 11.71 -0.41
N ASN A 220 -27.34 12.81 0.31
CA ASN A 220 -26.89 12.92 1.69
C ASN A 220 -27.84 12.06 2.54
N PRO A 221 -27.38 10.98 3.18
CA PRO A 221 -28.24 10.18 4.05
C PRO A 221 -28.75 11.09 5.15
N SER A 222 -30.06 11.35 5.18
CA SER A 222 -30.69 12.29 6.12
C SER A 222 -30.20 12.02 7.55
N GLY A 223 -29.28 12.85 8.04
CA GLY A 223 -28.66 12.72 9.37
C GLY A 223 -27.14 12.83 9.44
N TYR A 224 -26.39 12.75 8.33
CA TYR A 224 -24.93 12.99 8.38
C TYR A 224 -24.64 14.49 8.52
N LYS A 225 -24.06 14.87 9.67
CA LYS A 225 -23.59 16.25 9.93
C LYS A 225 -22.26 16.54 9.24
N ASN A 226 -21.44 15.50 9.07
CA ASN A 226 -20.14 15.53 8.40
C ASN A 226 -20.12 14.33 7.42
N ILE A 227 -19.60 14.55 6.22
CA ILE A 227 -19.49 13.52 5.17
C ILE A 227 -18.03 13.43 4.79
N ALA A 228 -17.52 12.21 4.64
CA ALA A 228 -16.22 11.95 4.04
C ALA A 228 -16.45 11.34 2.66
N ILE A 229 -15.84 11.94 1.64
CA ILE A 229 -15.89 11.47 0.26
C ILE A 229 -14.51 10.96 -0.12
N PHE A 230 -14.46 9.73 -0.60
CA PHE A 230 -13.28 9.13 -1.20
C PHE A 230 -13.50 9.00 -2.69
N ALA A 231 -12.49 9.32 -3.46
CA ALA A 231 -12.56 9.38 -4.90
C ALA A 231 -11.38 8.60 -5.47
N GLN A 232 -11.62 7.85 -6.54
CA GLN A 232 -10.57 7.11 -7.26
C GLN A 232 -9.50 8.05 -7.85
N HIS A 233 -9.92 9.27 -8.20
CA HIS A 233 -9.07 10.34 -8.73
C HIS A 233 -9.22 11.58 -7.86
N TYR A 234 -8.20 12.44 -7.86
CA TYR A 234 -8.27 13.71 -7.16
C TYR A 234 -9.40 14.57 -7.73
N PRO A 235 -10.38 15.00 -6.93
CA PRO A 235 -11.54 15.73 -7.45
C PRO A 235 -11.18 17.04 -8.17
N THR A 236 -10.07 17.66 -7.78
CA THR A 236 -9.51 18.87 -8.40
C THR A 236 -9.04 18.66 -9.85
N GLU A 237 -8.70 17.43 -10.24
CA GLU A 237 -8.35 17.09 -11.63
C GLU A 237 -9.50 17.39 -12.60
N PHE A 238 -10.73 17.35 -12.10
CA PHE A 238 -11.94 17.60 -12.87
C PHE A 238 -12.46 19.04 -12.77
N GLU A 239 -11.73 19.92 -12.09
CA GLU A 239 -12.10 21.33 -11.92
C GLU A 239 -11.43 22.21 -12.97
N ARG A 240 -12.23 22.75 -13.89
CA ARG A 240 -11.78 23.81 -14.81
C ARG A 240 -12.37 25.15 -14.48
N SER A 241 -13.69 25.17 -14.30
CA SER A 241 -14.48 26.37 -14.07
C SER A 241 -15.65 26.16 -13.12
N LEU A 242 -15.88 24.92 -12.69
CA LEU A 242 -16.92 24.53 -11.74
C LEU A 242 -16.27 23.71 -10.63
N HIS A 243 -16.63 24.03 -9.38
CA HIS A 243 -16.21 23.23 -8.23
C HIS A 243 -16.80 21.81 -8.32
N TYR A 244 -16.03 20.80 -7.93
CA TYR A 244 -16.43 19.39 -8.07
C TYR A 244 -17.57 18.99 -7.12
N LEU A 245 -17.72 19.69 -5.99
CA LEU A 245 -18.78 19.43 -5.01
C LEU A 245 -19.62 20.66 -4.74
N LYS A 246 -20.94 20.50 -4.88
CA LYS A 246 -21.92 21.56 -4.61
C LYS A 246 -23.01 21.08 -3.66
N GLY A 247 -23.41 22.00 -2.80
CA GLY A 247 -24.50 21.80 -1.86
C GLY A 247 -25.88 21.93 -2.49
N PRO A 248 -26.94 21.73 -1.69
CA PRO A 248 -28.33 21.76 -2.12
C PRO A 248 -28.76 23.04 -2.86
N GLY A 249 -28.18 24.19 -2.52
CA GLY A 249 -28.48 25.49 -3.14
C GLY A 249 -27.57 25.84 -4.31
N GLY A 250 -26.69 24.91 -4.72
CA GLY A 250 -25.68 25.13 -5.75
C GLY A 250 -24.46 25.91 -5.27
N GLU A 251 -24.34 26.15 -3.96
CA GLU A 251 -23.13 26.68 -3.34
C GLU A 251 -21.98 25.68 -3.46
N ASP A 252 -20.78 26.18 -3.71
CA ASP A 252 -19.57 25.36 -3.71
C ASP A 252 -19.26 24.93 -2.28
N ILE A 253 -18.97 23.64 -2.08
CA ILE A 253 -18.59 23.07 -0.79
C ILE A 253 -17.10 22.75 -0.83
N GLU A 254 -16.32 23.53 -0.09
CA GLU A 254 -14.90 23.28 0.14
C GLU A 254 -14.69 22.20 1.21
N PRO A 255 -13.72 21.29 1.03
CA PRO A 255 -13.37 20.32 2.07
C PRO A 255 -12.79 21.04 3.30
N VAL A 256 -13.26 20.66 4.49
CA VAL A 256 -12.73 21.18 5.76
C VAL A 256 -11.35 20.59 6.06
N ASN A 257 -11.17 19.34 5.65
CA ASN A 257 -9.92 18.59 5.72
C ASN A 257 -9.85 17.73 4.45
N GLU A 258 -8.70 17.77 3.79
CA GLU A 258 -8.33 16.79 2.79
C GLU A 258 -7.45 15.74 3.48
N MET A 259 -7.61 14.46 3.12
CA MET A 259 -6.52 13.53 3.40
C MET A 259 -5.30 14.12 2.69
N PRO A 260 -4.15 14.22 3.36
CA PRO A 260 -2.99 14.79 2.69
C PRO A 260 -2.85 14.04 1.36
N GLU A 261 -2.62 14.78 0.26
CA GLU A 261 -1.90 14.19 -0.87
C GLU A 261 -0.76 13.37 -0.25
N PRO A 262 -0.33 12.22 -0.79
CA PRO A 262 0.93 11.67 -0.35
C PRO A 262 1.94 12.79 -0.59
N GLU A 263 2.23 13.57 0.46
CA GLU A 263 3.19 14.65 0.43
C GLU A 263 4.39 13.98 -0.22
N GLU A 264 5.01 14.61 -1.21
CA GLU A 264 6.35 14.22 -1.61
C GLU A 264 7.14 14.12 -0.30
N ARG A 265 7.25 12.91 0.27
CA ARG A 265 7.76 12.72 1.64
C ARG A 265 9.13 13.33 1.56
N GLU A 266 9.36 14.42 2.32
CA GLU A 266 10.60 15.18 2.18
C GLU A 266 11.74 14.19 2.27
N LYS A 267 12.46 14.00 1.15
CA LYS A 267 13.41 12.90 1.05
C LYS A 267 14.39 13.01 2.17
N ARG A 268 14.47 11.96 2.97
CA ARG A 268 15.21 11.97 4.22
C ARG A 268 16.70 11.70 3.97
N TRP A 269 17.30 12.49 3.07
CA TRP A 269 18.69 12.40 2.63
C TRP A 269 19.65 12.24 3.81
N GLY A 270 19.51 13.09 4.83
CA GLY A 270 20.36 13.02 6.03
C GLY A 270 20.22 11.70 6.79
N ALA A 271 19.00 11.17 6.91
CA ALA A 271 18.75 9.91 7.60
C ALA A 271 19.23 8.70 6.78
N ALA A 272 18.97 8.69 5.47
CA ALA A 272 19.40 7.62 4.56
C ALA A 272 20.92 7.55 4.40
N ILE A 273 21.59 8.71 4.24
CA ILE A 273 23.06 8.78 4.24
C ILE A 273 23.60 8.36 5.61
N GLY A 274 22.95 8.80 6.69
CA GLY A 274 23.28 8.38 8.05
C GLY A 274 23.17 6.87 8.25
N ALA A 275 22.13 6.23 7.70
CA ALA A 275 21.92 4.79 7.72
C ALA A 275 23.02 4.04 6.96
N ALA A 276 23.34 4.45 5.73
CA ALA A 276 24.46 3.91 4.97
C ALA A 276 25.80 4.03 5.74
N PHE A 277 26.03 5.17 6.40
CA PHE A 277 27.22 5.36 7.23
C PHE A 277 27.24 4.46 8.47
N ILE A 278 26.07 4.24 9.09
CA ILE A 278 25.93 3.30 10.22
C ILE A 278 26.26 1.87 9.77
N VAL A 279 25.78 1.43 8.60
CA VAL A 279 26.14 0.12 8.03
C VAL A 279 27.65 0.00 7.91
N MET A 280 28.29 0.92 7.17
CA MET A 280 29.74 0.89 6.95
C MET A 280 30.56 0.93 8.24
N VAL A 281 30.17 1.77 9.22
CA VAL A 281 30.92 1.91 10.48
C VAL A 281 30.73 0.70 11.37
N CYS A 282 29.50 0.21 11.52
CA CYS A 282 29.22 -0.96 12.35
C CYS A 282 29.91 -2.22 11.81
N THR A 283 29.91 -2.42 10.48
CA THR A 283 30.57 -3.56 9.85
C THR A 283 32.09 -3.44 9.99
N LEU A 284 32.67 -2.28 9.70
CA LEU A 284 34.11 -2.04 9.85
C LEU A 284 34.58 -2.25 11.30
N ILE A 285 33.89 -1.66 12.27
CA ILE A 285 34.19 -1.82 13.70
C ILE A 285 34.04 -3.29 14.09
N GLY A 286 32.95 -3.93 13.68
CA GLY A 286 32.69 -5.34 13.95
C GLY A 286 33.81 -6.25 13.44
N VAL A 287 34.26 -6.06 12.19
CA VAL A 287 35.40 -6.78 11.64
C VAL A 287 36.67 -6.47 12.44
N ILE A 288 36.98 -5.21 12.77
CA ILE A 288 38.19 -4.87 13.55
C ILE A 288 38.23 -5.61 14.90
N PHE A 289 37.11 -5.70 15.60
CA PHE A 289 37.05 -6.32 16.93
C PHE A 289 36.93 -7.84 16.88
N LEU A 290 36.21 -8.38 15.90
CA LEU A 290 35.94 -9.81 15.79
C LEU A 290 36.99 -10.55 14.95
N ALA A 291 37.61 -9.90 13.96
CA ALA A 291 38.61 -10.52 13.09
C ALA A 291 39.81 -11.10 13.84
N PRO A 292 40.38 -10.48 14.90
CA PRO A 292 41.47 -11.09 15.66
C PRO A 292 41.05 -12.41 16.35
N LEU A 293 39.81 -12.45 16.87
CA LEU A 293 39.23 -13.65 17.48
C LEU A 293 39.02 -14.73 16.41
N PHE A 294 38.38 -14.39 15.29
CA PHE A 294 38.12 -15.34 14.21
C PHE A 294 39.40 -15.80 13.52
N ALA A 295 40.41 -14.95 13.33
CA ALA A 295 41.71 -15.33 12.77
C ALA A 295 42.46 -16.30 13.70
N LYS A 296 42.34 -16.13 15.02
CA LYS A 296 42.89 -17.10 15.98
C LYS A 296 42.14 -18.43 15.88
N LEU A 297 40.81 -18.40 15.90
CA LEU A 297 39.97 -19.59 15.78
C LEU A 297 40.16 -20.30 14.43
N GLN A 298 40.39 -19.57 13.35
CA GLN A 298 40.64 -20.11 12.02
C GLN A 298 41.95 -20.90 11.99
N LYS A 299 43.00 -20.43 12.67
CA LYS A 299 44.25 -21.21 12.80
C LYS A 299 44.07 -22.51 13.58
N GLU A 300 43.18 -22.53 14.57
CA GLU A 300 42.95 -23.69 15.43
C GLU A 300 41.89 -24.66 14.85
N ARG A 301 40.90 -24.12 14.15
CA ARG A 301 39.64 -24.80 13.76
C ARG A 301 39.10 -24.25 12.44
N GLU A 302 39.95 -24.11 11.41
CA GLU A 302 39.62 -23.53 10.10
C GLU A 302 38.28 -24.02 9.55
N ALA A 303 38.12 -25.33 9.44
CA ALA A 303 36.94 -25.93 8.83
C ALA A 303 35.65 -25.61 9.61
N LEU A 304 35.72 -25.49 10.94
CA LEU A 304 34.56 -25.13 11.75
C LEU A 304 34.16 -23.67 11.52
N VAL A 305 35.12 -22.76 11.54
CA VAL A 305 34.86 -21.32 11.35
C VAL A 305 34.26 -21.07 9.97
N ASN A 306 34.84 -21.66 8.91
CA ASN A 306 34.33 -21.51 7.55
C ASN A 306 32.89 -22.04 7.42
N VAL A 307 32.58 -23.21 8.00
CA VAL A 307 31.22 -23.77 7.95
C VAL A 307 30.21 -22.88 8.68
N LEU A 308 30.52 -22.48 9.92
CA LEU A 308 29.54 -21.74 10.74
C LEU A 308 29.30 -20.32 10.21
N ALA A 309 30.35 -19.59 9.84
CA ALA A 309 30.22 -18.24 9.31
C ALA A 309 29.52 -18.23 7.94
N SER A 310 29.94 -19.11 7.02
CA SER A 310 29.36 -19.16 5.68
C SER A 310 27.91 -19.66 5.69
N ALA A 311 27.57 -20.59 6.58
CA ALA A 311 26.19 -21.07 6.68
C ALA A 311 25.25 -19.98 7.23
N PHE A 312 25.70 -19.22 8.23
CA PHE A 312 24.95 -18.08 8.75
C PHE A 312 24.72 -17.01 7.67
N ALA A 313 25.78 -16.61 6.97
CA ALA A 313 25.70 -15.62 5.89
C ALA A 313 24.76 -16.09 4.77
N ALA A 314 24.88 -17.35 4.34
CA ALA A 314 23.96 -17.93 3.35
C ALA A 314 22.49 -17.88 3.80
N GLY A 315 22.22 -18.21 5.07
CA GLY A 315 20.87 -18.17 5.62
C GLY A 315 20.29 -16.74 5.63
N ALA A 316 21.10 -15.76 6.05
CA ALA A 316 20.70 -14.37 6.09
C ALA A 316 20.48 -13.78 4.68
N LEU A 317 21.41 -13.99 3.73
CA LEU A 317 21.28 -13.55 2.35
C LEU A 317 20.04 -14.15 1.65
N LEU A 318 19.81 -15.45 1.80
CA LEU A 318 18.65 -16.10 1.20
C LEU A 318 17.35 -15.60 1.83
N ALA A 319 17.31 -15.39 3.14
CA ALA A 319 16.13 -14.81 3.79
C ALA A 319 15.87 -13.37 3.33
N ALA A 320 16.92 -12.54 3.17
CA ALA A 320 16.75 -11.19 2.61
C ALA A 320 16.24 -11.26 1.17
N ALA A 321 16.82 -12.11 0.33
CA ALA A 321 16.38 -12.29 -1.05
C ALA A 321 14.91 -12.70 -1.14
N PHE A 322 14.49 -13.73 -0.40
CA PHE A 322 13.13 -14.27 -0.50
C PHE A 322 12.09 -13.44 0.25
N TYR A 323 12.38 -13.00 1.47
CA TYR A 323 11.39 -12.35 2.34
C TYR A 323 11.32 -10.85 2.14
N LEU A 324 12.44 -10.17 1.88
CA LEU A 324 12.48 -8.71 1.76
C LEU A 324 12.39 -8.23 0.32
N MET A 325 13.05 -8.93 -0.62
CA MET A 325 13.26 -8.37 -1.95
C MET A 325 12.35 -8.97 -3.01
N LEU A 326 12.34 -10.29 -3.18
CA LEU A 326 11.54 -10.95 -4.23
C LEU A 326 10.04 -10.74 -4.01
N TYR A 327 9.60 -10.84 -2.75
CA TYR A 327 8.20 -10.66 -2.40
C TYR A 327 7.76 -9.20 -2.52
N GLU A 328 8.57 -8.25 -2.06
CA GLU A 328 8.24 -6.83 -2.23
C GLU A 328 8.24 -6.43 -3.72
N ALA A 329 9.17 -6.98 -4.51
CA ALA A 329 9.23 -6.75 -5.94
C ALA A 329 7.94 -7.17 -6.68
N THR A 330 7.22 -8.20 -6.22
CA THR A 330 5.94 -8.59 -6.87
C THR A 330 4.84 -7.57 -6.66
N HIS A 331 4.84 -6.86 -5.53
CA HIS A 331 3.85 -5.79 -5.25
C HIS A 331 4.18 -4.54 -6.06
N LEU A 332 5.46 -4.22 -6.19
CA LEU A 332 5.93 -3.04 -6.93
C LEU A 332 5.87 -3.22 -8.46
N ILE A 333 6.03 -4.45 -8.96
CA ILE A 333 5.76 -4.82 -10.35
C ILE A 333 4.30 -5.29 -10.44
N ALA A 334 3.38 -4.40 -10.04
CA ALA A 334 1.96 -4.69 -10.01
C ALA A 334 1.41 -5.05 -11.39
N ILE A 335 0.37 -5.88 -11.39
CA ILE A 335 -0.50 -6.12 -12.55
C ILE A 335 -1.38 -4.88 -12.70
N THR A 336 -1.44 -4.35 -13.90
CA THR A 336 -2.19 -3.14 -14.27
C THR A 336 -2.90 -3.39 -15.59
N ASP A 337 -3.82 -2.52 -15.99
CA ASP A 337 -4.55 -2.69 -17.27
C ASP A 337 -3.60 -2.73 -18.49
N ASP A 338 -2.44 -2.06 -18.39
CA ASP A 338 -1.36 -2.08 -19.39
C ASP A 338 -0.31 -3.20 -19.17
N ARG A 339 -0.34 -3.91 -18.03
CA ARG A 339 0.62 -4.96 -17.68
C ARG A 339 -0.07 -6.22 -17.17
N THR A 340 -0.19 -7.17 -18.07
CA THR A 340 -0.69 -8.53 -17.78
C THR A 340 0.19 -9.27 -16.76
N GLU A 341 -0.38 -10.27 -16.09
CA GLU A 341 0.34 -11.19 -15.20
C GLU A 341 1.59 -11.80 -15.86
N ALA A 342 1.50 -12.15 -17.14
CA ALA A 342 2.62 -12.69 -17.90
C ALA A 342 3.75 -11.67 -18.08
N GLN A 343 3.42 -10.40 -18.32
CA GLN A 343 4.41 -9.33 -18.43
C GLN A 343 5.02 -8.98 -17.07
N ALA A 344 4.22 -8.87 -16.01
CA ALA A 344 4.71 -8.64 -14.65
C ALA A 344 5.68 -9.75 -14.23
N SER A 345 5.29 -11.02 -14.42
CA SER A 345 6.14 -12.18 -14.17
C SER A 345 7.41 -12.19 -15.03
N ALA A 346 7.32 -11.78 -16.29
CA ALA A 346 8.47 -11.69 -17.18
C ALA A 346 9.48 -10.63 -16.71
N TRP A 347 9.01 -9.46 -16.26
CA TRP A 347 9.87 -8.42 -15.72
C TRP A 347 10.53 -8.84 -14.41
N TRP A 348 9.74 -9.31 -13.45
CA TRP A 348 10.22 -9.82 -12.18
C TRP A 348 11.26 -10.95 -12.36
N GLY A 349 10.93 -11.94 -13.20
CA GLY A 349 11.81 -13.07 -13.48
C GLY A 349 13.08 -12.67 -14.23
N SER A 350 12.96 -11.79 -15.25
CA SER A 350 14.11 -11.32 -16.03
C SER A 350 15.06 -10.47 -15.19
N ALA A 351 14.54 -9.57 -14.35
CA ALA A 351 15.34 -8.78 -13.44
C ALA A 351 16.11 -9.68 -12.45
N THR A 352 15.42 -10.66 -11.86
CA THR A 352 16.04 -11.65 -10.96
C THR A 352 17.16 -12.44 -11.64
N LEU A 353 16.92 -12.95 -12.86
CA LEU A 353 17.93 -13.70 -13.61
C LEU A 353 19.11 -12.81 -14.04
N LEU A 354 18.85 -11.56 -14.42
CA LEU A 354 19.89 -10.60 -14.75
C LEU A 354 20.77 -10.31 -13.53
N GLY A 355 20.16 -10.12 -12.36
CA GLY A 355 20.83 -10.01 -11.08
C GLY A 355 21.74 -11.20 -10.81
N PHE A 356 21.18 -12.40 -10.91
CA PHE A 356 21.91 -13.66 -10.67
C PHE A 356 23.14 -13.83 -11.57
N VAL A 357 23.05 -13.45 -12.84
CA VAL A 357 24.15 -13.61 -13.80
C VAL A 357 25.15 -12.43 -13.78
N SER A 358 24.76 -11.28 -13.22
CA SER A 358 25.57 -10.05 -13.29
C SER A 358 26.97 -10.15 -12.66
N PRO A 359 27.22 -10.84 -11.52
CA PRO A 359 28.58 -10.98 -11.00
C PRO A 359 29.51 -11.72 -11.97
N PHE A 360 29.01 -12.74 -12.67
CA PHE A 360 29.80 -13.46 -13.67
C PHE A 360 30.14 -12.61 -14.89
N ILE A 361 29.17 -11.81 -15.37
CA ILE A 361 29.40 -10.88 -16.48
C ILE A 361 30.49 -9.88 -16.08
N LEU A 362 30.38 -9.32 -14.87
CA LEU A 362 31.31 -8.32 -14.38
C LEU A 362 32.71 -8.91 -14.14
N GLU A 363 32.81 -10.13 -13.60
CA GLU A 363 34.08 -10.87 -13.48
C GLU A 363 34.73 -11.10 -14.85
N ALA A 364 33.94 -11.48 -15.86
CA ALA A 364 34.42 -11.68 -17.22
C ALA A 364 34.95 -10.38 -17.86
N ILE A 365 34.23 -9.26 -17.66
CA ILE A 365 34.65 -7.94 -18.14
C ILE A 365 35.96 -7.51 -17.46
N VAL A 366 36.01 -7.56 -16.12
CA VAL A 366 37.20 -7.21 -15.35
C VAL A 366 38.39 -8.07 -15.76
N SER A 367 38.19 -9.38 -15.93
CA SER A 367 39.21 -10.30 -16.41
C SER A 367 39.69 -9.99 -17.83
N ALA A 368 38.80 -9.55 -18.72
CA ALA A 368 39.16 -9.17 -20.09
C ALA A 368 39.95 -7.84 -20.14
N VAL A 369 39.65 -6.90 -19.24
CA VAL A 369 40.34 -5.60 -19.14
C VAL A 369 41.71 -5.76 -18.46
N ILE A 370 41.75 -6.40 -17.29
CA ILE A 370 42.98 -6.59 -16.50
C ILE A 370 43.87 -7.68 -17.12
N GLY A 371 43.29 -8.72 -17.72
CA GLY A 371 44.02 -9.81 -18.38
C GLY A 371 44.85 -9.37 -19.59
N LYS A 372 44.57 -8.19 -20.17
CA LYS A 372 45.41 -7.55 -21.19
C LYS A 372 46.63 -6.81 -20.60
N ALA A 373 46.66 -6.57 -19.29
CA ALA A 373 47.69 -5.77 -18.59
C ALA A 373 48.76 -6.60 -17.85
N ALA A 374 48.63 -7.93 -17.77
CA ALA A 374 49.63 -8.77 -17.11
C ALA A 374 50.91 -8.94 -17.99
N PRO A 375 52.12 -8.81 -17.42
CA PRO A 375 53.35 -9.02 -18.18
C PRO A 375 53.46 -10.48 -18.63
N LYS A 376 53.92 -10.69 -19.88
CA LYS A 376 54.23 -12.03 -20.42
C LYS A 376 55.20 -12.74 -19.47
N GLN A 377 54.78 -13.85 -18.87
CA GLN A 377 55.68 -14.72 -18.13
C GLN A 377 56.76 -15.27 -19.07
N GLU A 378 58.02 -15.02 -18.74
CA GLU A 378 59.16 -15.70 -19.36
C GLU A 378 59.14 -17.18 -18.95
N VAL A 379 59.02 -18.05 -19.94
CA VAL A 379 59.09 -19.50 -19.76
C VAL A 379 60.55 -19.88 -19.50
N ARG A 380 60.89 -20.17 -18.24
CA ARG A 380 62.16 -20.84 -17.91
C ARG A 380 62.02 -22.32 -18.28
N LYS A 381 62.80 -22.76 -19.27
CA LYS A 381 62.95 -24.18 -19.62
C LYS A 381 63.70 -24.89 -18.50
N GLU A 382 63.09 -25.91 -17.91
CA GLU A 382 63.82 -26.92 -17.13
C GLU A 382 63.71 -28.27 -17.83
N ALA A 383 64.90 -28.86 -18.04
CA ALA A 383 65.13 -30.17 -18.61
C ALA A 383 65.15 -31.23 -17.50
N ASP A 384 64.63 -32.41 -17.85
CA ASP A 384 64.95 -33.76 -17.36
C ASP A 384 65.14 -33.99 -15.86
N ALA A 385 64.22 -34.73 -15.23
CA ALA A 385 64.53 -35.90 -14.41
C ALA A 385 63.27 -36.69 -13.99
N GLU A 386 63.45 -38.00 -13.99
CA GLU A 386 62.50 -39.10 -13.94
C GLU A 386 62.20 -39.55 -12.48
N ALA A 387 61.03 -40.20 -12.30
CA ALA A 387 60.62 -41.08 -11.19
C ALA A 387 60.31 -40.49 -9.79
N ALA A 388 59.02 -40.24 -9.51
CA ALA A 388 58.35 -40.50 -8.23
C ALA A 388 56.82 -40.55 -8.38
N LYS A 389 56.14 -41.44 -7.65
CA LYS A 389 54.68 -41.70 -7.67
C LYS A 389 53.84 -40.43 -7.44
N PRO A 390 52.64 -40.28 -8.04
CA PRO A 390 51.81 -39.11 -7.82
C PRO A 390 51.08 -39.24 -6.48
N ALA A 391 51.67 -38.68 -5.41
CA ALA A 391 50.82 -38.04 -4.42
C ALA A 391 50.20 -36.82 -5.14
N ALA A 392 48.88 -36.67 -5.07
CA ALA A 392 48.20 -35.50 -5.60
C ALA A 392 48.67 -34.26 -4.84
N VAL A 393 49.77 -33.67 -5.30
CA VAL A 393 50.18 -32.32 -4.93
C VAL A 393 49.13 -31.42 -5.58
N VAL A 394 48.20 -30.91 -4.78
CA VAL A 394 47.39 -29.75 -5.17
C VAL A 394 48.40 -28.68 -5.58
N PRO A 395 48.45 -28.26 -6.86
CA PRO A 395 49.41 -27.26 -7.27
C PRO A 395 49.12 -25.99 -6.47
N ALA A 396 50.17 -25.38 -5.91
CA ALA A 396 50.05 -24.08 -5.25
C ALA A 396 49.24 -23.15 -6.17
N PRO A 397 48.22 -22.43 -5.64
CA PRO A 397 47.31 -21.67 -6.47
C PRO A 397 48.10 -20.67 -7.32
N ASN A 398 48.05 -20.84 -8.64
CA ASN A 398 48.63 -19.91 -9.60
C ASN A 398 48.15 -18.49 -9.26
N SER A 399 49.00 -17.47 -9.46
CA SER A 399 48.64 -16.06 -9.19
C SER A 399 47.31 -15.64 -9.83
N ARG A 400 46.95 -16.26 -10.96
CA ARG A 400 45.67 -16.11 -11.66
C ARG A 400 44.46 -16.58 -10.85
N ASN A 401 44.58 -17.67 -10.09
CA ASN A 401 43.50 -18.18 -9.22
C ASN A 401 43.30 -17.26 -8.01
N LYS A 402 44.39 -16.72 -7.44
CA LYS A 402 44.31 -15.74 -6.35
C LYS A 402 43.64 -14.44 -6.81
N VAL A 403 44.06 -13.91 -7.97
CA VAL A 403 43.43 -12.71 -8.55
C VAL A 403 41.94 -12.96 -8.81
N ARG A 404 41.56 -14.15 -9.30
CA ARG A 404 40.15 -14.50 -9.52
C ARG A 404 39.33 -14.55 -8.24
N VAL A 405 39.86 -15.17 -7.19
CA VAL A 405 39.18 -15.21 -5.87
C VAL A 405 39.04 -13.80 -5.30
N LEU A 406 40.11 -13.00 -5.35
CA LEU A 406 40.09 -11.62 -4.87
C LEU A 406 39.10 -10.74 -5.65
N SER A 407 39.08 -10.86 -6.98
CA SER A 407 38.15 -10.10 -7.81
C SER A 407 36.72 -10.59 -7.65
N GLY A 408 36.49 -11.89 -7.47
CA GLY A 408 35.15 -12.44 -7.25
C GLY A 408 34.55 -11.92 -5.95
N VAL A 409 35.28 -12.09 -4.84
CA VAL A 409 34.84 -11.65 -3.51
C VAL A 409 34.57 -10.14 -3.49
N LEU A 410 35.54 -9.31 -3.88
CA LEU A 410 35.38 -7.84 -3.78
C LEU A 410 34.32 -7.29 -4.74
N LEU A 411 34.09 -7.95 -5.87
CA LEU A 411 33.12 -7.49 -6.86
C LEU A 411 31.69 -7.95 -6.54
N GLY A 412 31.56 -9.18 -6.05
CA GLY A 412 30.33 -9.68 -5.46
C GLY A 412 29.94 -8.85 -4.24
N ASP A 413 30.92 -8.52 -3.42
CA ASP A 413 30.80 -7.64 -2.25
C ASP A 413 30.28 -6.26 -2.65
N PHE A 414 30.91 -5.64 -3.63
CA PHE A 414 30.50 -4.35 -4.17
C PHE A 414 29.05 -4.37 -4.68
N LEU A 415 28.65 -5.42 -5.42
CA LEU A 415 27.31 -5.50 -6.00
C LEU A 415 26.21 -5.74 -4.95
N HIS A 416 26.45 -6.54 -3.91
CA HIS A 416 25.43 -6.67 -2.86
C HIS A 416 25.30 -5.40 -2.04
N ASN A 417 26.42 -4.76 -1.69
CA ASN A 417 26.37 -3.54 -0.91
C ASN A 417 25.71 -2.41 -1.71
N LEU A 418 25.89 -2.38 -3.04
CA LEU A 418 25.16 -1.46 -3.92
C LEU A 418 23.64 -1.67 -3.83
N VAL A 419 23.23 -2.94 -3.81
CA VAL A 419 21.83 -3.36 -3.71
C VAL A 419 21.25 -3.07 -2.32
N ASP A 420 21.99 -3.28 -1.24
CA ASP A 420 21.60 -2.81 0.10
C ASP A 420 21.36 -1.31 0.10
N GLY A 421 22.21 -0.57 -0.61
CA GLY A 421 22.05 0.85 -0.81
C GLY A 421 20.74 1.20 -1.52
N PHE A 422 20.36 0.46 -2.55
CA PHE A 422 19.07 0.63 -3.21
C PHE A 422 17.91 0.40 -2.23
N PHE A 423 18.01 -0.64 -1.42
CA PHE A 423 16.94 -1.01 -0.49
C PHE A 423 16.79 0.01 0.65
N ILE A 424 17.90 0.47 1.24
CA ILE A 424 17.91 1.56 2.23
C ILE A 424 17.38 2.86 1.61
N GLY A 425 17.82 3.18 0.39
CA GLY A 425 17.38 4.37 -0.33
C GLY A 425 15.87 4.37 -0.57
N ALA A 426 15.32 3.25 -1.03
CA ALA A 426 13.89 3.05 -1.23
C ALA A 426 13.13 3.11 0.10
N ALA A 427 13.66 2.49 1.16
CA ALA A 427 13.04 2.50 2.47
C ALA A 427 12.92 3.91 3.05
N PHE A 428 13.98 4.73 2.98
CA PHE A 428 13.91 6.12 3.49
C PHE A 428 13.14 7.08 2.58
N ALA A 429 12.88 6.70 1.32
CA ALA A 429 12.00 7.43 0.42
C ALA A 429 10.52 7.10 0.68
N ASN A 430 10.20 5.82 0.88
CA ASN A 430 8.82 5.31 0.76
C ASN A 430 8.24 4.77 2.08
N CYS A 431 9.08 4.39 3.05
CA CYS A 431 8.62 3.83 4.32
C CYS A 431 8.55 4.86 5.46
N ASP A 432 7.87 4.48 6.53
CA ASP A 432 7.95 5.19 7.80
C ASP A 432 9.34 5.08 8.46
N SER A 433 9.65 6.05 9.32
CA SER A 433 10.94 6.13 10.03
C SER A 433 11.32 4.83 10.72
N SER A 434 10.37 4.23 11.43
CA SER A 434 10.61 3.02 12.21
C SER A 434 11.04 1.87 11.29
N MET A 435 10.29 1.66 10.21
CA MET A 435 10.57 0.63 9.21
C MET A 435 11.92 0.84 8.53
N ALA A 436 12.22 2.05 8.06
CA ALA A 436 13.48 2.34 7.37
C ALA A 436 14.71 2.04 8.27
N TRP A 437 14.61 2.34 9.56
CA TRP A 437 15.65 2.00 10.55
C TRP A 437 15.70 0.50 10.87
N THR A 438 14.56 -0.20 10.86
CA THR A 438 14.48 -1.65 11.00
C THR A 438 15.17 -2.37 9.83
N ILE A 439 14.93 -1.91 8.59
CA ILE A 439 15.64 -2.39 7.39
C ILE A 439 17.14 -2.13 7.53
N THR A 440 17.54 -0.92 7.95
CA THR A 440 18.96 -0.60 8.19
C THR A 440 19.60 -1.54 9.21
N ALA A 441 18.92 -1.84 10.31
CA ALA A 441 19.41 -2.77 11.33
C ALA A 441 19.55 -4.21 10.78
N ALA A 442 18.61 -4.64 9.94
CA ALA A 442 18.68 -5.93 9.24
C ALA A 442 19.87 -5.99 8.28
N THR A 443 20.16 -4.89 7.56
CA THR A 443 21.35 -4.75 6.73
C THR A 443 22.62 -4.87 7.56
N VAL A 444 22.77 -4.10 8.65
CA VAL A 444 23.94 -4.21 9.57
C VAL A 444 24.16 -5.66 10.03
N TYR A 445 23.07 -6.37 10.35
CA TYR A 445 23.13 -7.73 10.88
C TYR A 445 23.76 -8.73 9.89
N HIS A 446 23.32 -8.73 8.63
CA HIS A 446 23.86 -9.68 7.65
C HIS A 446 25.19 -9.22 7.05
N GLU A 447 25.36 -7.91 6.88
CA GLU A 447 26.63 -7.33 6.42
C GLU A 447 27.78 -7.64 7.38
N LEU A 448 27.56 -7.57 8.71
CA LEU A 448 28.61 -7.89 9.67
C LEU A 448 29.14 -9.33 9.49
N ALA A 449 28.24 -10.29 9.25
CA ALA A 449 28.65 -11.67 9.07
C ALA A 449 29.33 -11.90 7.72
N GLN A 450 28.85 -11.24 6.67
CA GLN A 450 29.42 -11.29 5.33
C GLN A 450 30.84 -10.72 5.32
N GLU A 451 31.00 -9.51 5.85
CA GLU A 451 32.26 -8.78 5.95
C GLU A 451 33.32 -9.56 6.75
N ILE A 452 32.92 -10.26 7.82
CA ILE A 452 33.83 -11.18 8.53
C ILE A 452 34.23 -12.36 7.64
N SER A 453 33.29 -12.98 6.94
CA SER A 453 33.54 -14.10 6.03
C SER A 453 34.54 -13.72 4.93
N ASP A 454 34.35 -12.54 4.33
CA ASP A 454 35.21 -12.05 3.25
C ASP A 454 36.59 -11.66 3.76
N TYR A 455 36.68 -11.01 4.93
CA TYR A 455 37.96 -10.77 5.58
C TYR A 455 38.75 -12.08 5.80
N LEU A 456 38.09 -13.16 6.22
CA LEU A 456 38.75 -14.46 6.45
C LEU A 456 39.25 -15.10 5.15
N VAL A 457 38.54 -14.92 4.03
CA VAL A 457 38.95 -15.40 2.70
C VAL A 457 40.09 -14.57 2.14
N LEU A 458 39.98 -13.24 2.23
CA LEU A 458 40.98 -12.29 1.76
C LEU A 458 42.31 -12.49 2.49
N THR A 459 42.28 -12.80 3.79
CA THR A 459 43.48 -13.03 4.60
C THR A 459 44.01 -14.47 4.58
N ASN A 460 43.22 -15.45 4.12
CA ASN A 460 43.65 -16.85 4.04
C ASN A 460 44.85 -16.99 3.08
N PRO A 461 46.01 -17.51 3.53
CA PRO A 461 47.23 -17.62 2.70
C PRO A 461 47.08 -18.45 1.41
N GLU A 462 46.21 -19.45 1.43
CA GLU A 462 45.93 -20.35 0.31
C GLU A 462 44.98 -19.71 -0.69
N GLN A 463 44.07 -18.85 -0.22
CA GLN A 463 43.06 -18.18 -1.05
C GLN A 463 43.51 -16.76 -1.44
N GLY A 464 43.14 -15.73 -0.67
CA GLY A 464 43.44 -14.33 -0.98
C GLY A 464 44.88 -13.91 -0.66
N GLY A 465 45.43 -14.39 0.46
CA GLY A 465 46.80 -14.12 0.91
C GLY A 465 47.12 -12.64 1.15
N LEU A 466 46.11 -11.80 1.35
CA LEU A 466 46.29 -10.39 1.66
C LEU A 466 46.72 -10.20 3.11
N LYS A 467 47.46 -9.10 3.33
CA LYS A 467 47.76 -8.66 4.71
C LYS A 467 46.45 -8.19 5.36
N PRO A 468 46.26 -8.44 6.68
CA PRO A 468 45.07 -8.00 7.43
C PRO A 468 44.59 -6.58 7.13
N PHE A 469 45.50 -5.61 7.15
CA PHE A 469 45.15 -4.21 6.90
C PHE A 469 44.69 -3.94 5.45
N MET A 470 45.24 -4.66 4.47
CA MET A 470 44.82 -4.53 3.08
C MET A 470 43.47 -5.20 2.84
N ALA A 471 43.23 -6.37 3.45
CA ALA A 471 41.93 -7.03 3.40
C ALA A 471 40.83 -6.13 4.00
N LEU A 472 41.07 -5.58 5.19
CA LEU A 472 40.15 -4.66 5.85
C LEU A 472 39.85 -3.41 5.00
N GLY A 473 40.88 -2.81 4.40
CA GLY A 473 40.71 -1.62 3.56
C GLY A 473 39.96 -1.90 2.25
N LEU A 474 40.15 -3.08 1.64
CA LEU A 474 39.45 -3.46 0.41
C LEU A 474 38.00 -3.84 0.66
N ASN A 475 37.70 -4.55 1.76
CA ASN A 475 36.32 -4.77 2.23
C ASN A 475 35.60 -3.45 2.43
N PHE A 476 36.18 -2.57 3.24
CA PHE A 476 35.59 -1.25 3.51
C PHE A 476 35.35 -0.44 2.22
N LEU A 477 36.32 -0.43 1.29
CA LEU A 477 36.18 0.28 0.03
C LEU A 477 35.08 -0.30 -0.87
N SER A 478 34.92 -1.62 -0.84
CA SER A 478 33.86 -2.31 -1.56
C SER A 478 32.49 -2.02 -0.94
N GLY A 479 32.36 -2.13 0.39
CA GLY A 479 31.16 -1.78 1.15
C GLY A 479 30.73 -0.32 1.05
N MET A 480 31.58 0.61 0.59
CA MET A 480 31.16 1.98 0.26
C MET A 480 30.10 2.05 -0.86
N SER A 481 29.88 0.96 -1.60
CA SER A 481 28.82 0.89 -2.61
C SER A 481 27.41 1.05 -2.05
N VAL A 482 27.18 0.78 -0.77
CA VAL A 482 25.91 1.09 -0.09
C VAL A 482 25.54 2.56 -0.18
N LEU A 483 26.51 3.46 -0.02
CA LEU A 483 26.28 4.89 -0.15
C LEU A 483 25.95 5.28 -1.60
N PHE A 484 26.62 4.67 -2.57
CA PHE A 484 26.32 4.90 -3.98
C PHE A 484 24.89 4.45 -4.32
N GLY A 485 24.44 3.31 -3.79
CA GLY A 485 23.08 2.81 -3.98
C GLY A 485 22.03 3.75 -3.41
N VAL A 486 22.20 4.21 -2.16
CA VAL A 486 21.30 5.18 -1.52
C VAL A 486 21.19 6.46 -2.37
N CYS A 487 22.33 7.01 -2.78
CA CYS A 487 22.36 8.23 -3.59
C CYS A 487 21.67 8.04 -4.95
N ILE A 488 21.83 6.89 -5.60
CA ILE A 488 21.17 6.59 -6.88
C ILE A 488 19.65 6.62 -6.71
N VAL A 489 19.10 5.89 -5.74
CA VAL A 489 17.64 5.82 -5.56
C VAL A 489 17.06 7.17 -5.16
N LEU A 490 17.69 7.87 -4.21
CA LEU A 490 17.20 9.18 -3.78
C LEU A 490 17.34 10.27 -4.85
N SER A 491 18.30 10.15 -5.78
CA SER A 491 18.44 11.10 -6.90
C SER A 491 17.51 10.78 -8.06
N ALA A 492 17.35 9.49 -8.37
CA ALA A 492 16.68 9.05 -9.59
C ALA A 492 15.17 8.95 -9.47
N GLU A 493 14.63 8.92 -8.24
CA GLU A 493 13.18 8.81 -7.98
C GLU A 493 12.54 7.69 -8.81
N PRO A 494 13.04 6.44 -8.70
CA PRO A 494 12.53 5.35 -9.51
C PRO A 494 11.04 5.15 -9.22
N SER A 495 10.24 4.99 -10.28
CA SER A 495 8.84 4.60 -10.14
C SER A 495 8.72 3.29 -9.36
N ASN A 496 7.52 2.96 -8.84
CA ASN A 496 7.27 1.68 -8.17
C ASN A 496 7.73 0.50 -9.03
N PHE A 497 7.39 0.50 -10.32
CA PHE A 497 7.86 -0.50 -11.27
C PHE A 497 9.39 -0.61 -11.34
N SER A 498 10.09 0.52 -11.47
CA SER A 498 11.56 0.54 -11.50
C SER A 498 12.17 0.07 -10.19
N THR A 499 11.60 0.47 -9.05
CA THR A 499 12.00 0.01 -7.72
C THR A 499 11.82 -1.50 -7.59
N GLY A 500 10.67 -2.03 -8.00
CA GLY A 500 10.41 -3.47 -8.02
C GLY A 500 11.41 -4.24 -8.88
N CYS A 501 11.77 -3.70 -10.05
CA CYS A 501 12.81 -4.30 -10.91
C CYS A 501 14.20 -4.27 -10.24
N LEU A 502 14.55 -3.18 -9.54
CA LEU A 502 15.81 -3.08 -8.79
C LEU A 502 15.86 -4.07 -7.62
N LEU A 503 14.75 -4.25 -6.89
CA LEU A 503 14.65 -5.24 -5.81
C LEU A 503 14.76 -6.67 -6.34
N ALA A 504 14.05 -7.00 -7.43
CA ALA A 504 14.17 -8.31 -8.07
C ALA A 504 15.60 -8.58 -8.56
N TYR A 505 16.23 -7.59 -9.22
CA TYR A 505 17.64 -7.66 -9.61
C TYR A 505 18.55 -7.91 -8.41
N GLY A 506 18.38 -7.15 -7.34
CA GLY A 506 19.18 -7.30 -6.13
C GLY A 506 19.01 -8.65 -5.44
N ALA A 507 17.78 -9.17 -5.39
CA ALA A 507 17.53 -10.52 -4.91
C ALA A 507 18.27 -11.59 -5.74
N GLY A 508 18.31 -11.41 -7.07
CA GLY A 508 19.11 -12.23 -7.96
C GLY A 508 20.59 -12.26 -7.58
N VAL A 509 21.17 -11.09 -7.27
CA VAL A 509 22.55 -10.97 -6.78
C VAL A 509 22.73 -11.74 -5.46
N TYR A 510 21.78 -11.64 -4.52
CA TYR A 510 21.87 -12.32 -3.22
C TYR A 510 21.78 -13.84 -3.35
N LEU A 511 20.86 -14.32 -4.20
CA LEU A 511 20.73 -15.74 -4.53
C LEU A 511 22.05 -16.29 -5.10
N GLN A 512 22.67 -15.53 -6.00
CA GLN A 512 23.94 -15.89 -6.61
C GLN A 512 25.06 -15.96 -5.56
N LEU A 513 25.24 -14.94 -4.72
CA LEU A 513 26.29 -14.92 -3.69
C LEU A 513 26.13 -16.04 -2.67
N ALA A 514 24.90 -16.28 -2.21
CA ALA A 514 24.61 -17.41 -1.33
C ALA A 514 24.98 -18.75 -1.99
N ALA A 515 24.67 -18.91 -3.28
CA ALA A 515 24.90 -20.14 -4.03
C ALA A 515 26.37 -20.37 -4.43
N THR A 516 27.13 -19.31 -4.75
CA THR A 516 28.48 -19.45 -5.31
C THR A 516 29.60 -19.09 -4.36
N GLU A 517 29.32 -18.38 -3.27
CA GLU A 517 30.35 -17.97 -2.31
C GLU A 517 30.17 -18.64 -0.97
N CYS A 518 28.96 -18.60 -0.40
CA CYS A 518 28.73 -19.10 0.95
C CYS A 518 28.54 -20.63 0.99
N MET A 519 27.55 -21.16 0.25
CA MET A 519 27.20 -22.59 0.30
C MET A 519 28.30 -23.55 -0.17
N PRO A 520 29.13 -23.22 -1.18
CA PRO A 520 30.25 -24.08 -1.57
C PRO A 520 31.27 -24.28 -0.44
N ARG A 521 31.53 -23.24 0.37
CA ARG A 521 32.42 -23.35 1.56
C ARG A 521 31.82 -24.26 2.62
N VAL A 522 30.52 -24.15 2.86
CA VAL A 522 29.81 -25.08 3.76
C VAL A 522 29.97 -26.51 3.26
N HIS A 523 29.80 -26.75 1.96
CA HIS A 523 29.93 -28.07 1.36
C HIS A 523 31.36 -28.63 1.44
N GLU A 524 32.37 -27.80 1.15
CA GLU A 524 33.78 -28.18 1.15
C GLU A 524 34.29 -28.52 2.55
N TYR A 525 33.97 -27.70 3.55
CA TYR A 525 34.53 -27.84 4.90
C TYR A 525 33.68 -28.72 5.83
N ALA A 526 32.37 -28.93 5.59
CA ALA A 526 31.49 -29.73 6.46
C ALA A 526 31.67 -31.25 6.28
N THR A 527 32.86 -31.73 6.65
CA THR A 527 33.30 -33.12 6.51
C THR A 527 32.69 -34.07 7.56
N THR A 528 32.19 -33.54 8.69
CA THR A 528 31.60 -34.33 9.78
C THR A 528 30.12 -34.03 9.98
N LEU A 529 29.35 -34.98 10.54
CA LEU A 529 27.93 -34.79 10.85
C LEU A 529 27.71 -33.59 11.79
N ASN A 530 28.54 -33.43 12.82
CA ASN A 530 28.41 -32.32 13.77
C ASN A 530 28.61 -30.97 13.08
N MET A 531 29.52 -30.88 12.11
CA MET A 531 29.71 -29.66 11.33
C MET A 531 28.54 -29.39 10.40
N ARG A 532 27.96 -30.43 9.79
CA ARG A 532 26.74 -30.28 8.97
C ARG A 532 25.55 -29.82 9.80
N LEU A 533 25.35 -30.41 10.98
CA LEU A 533 24.29 -30.00 11.91
C LEU A 533 24.52 -28.59 12.45
N GLY A 534 25.76 -28.25 12.80
CA GLY A 534 26.13 -26.89 13.20
C GLY A 534 25.91 -25.87 12.09
N GLY A 535 26.32 -26.18 10.86
CA GLY A 535 26.05 -25.35 9.68
C GLY A 535 24.56 -25.16 9.45
N LEU A 536 23.77 -26.23 9.47
CA LEU A 536 22.31 -26.14 9.35
C LEU A 536 21.68 -25.26 10.44
N LEU A 537 22.11 -25.40 11.69
CA LEU A 537 21.64 -24.56 12.79
C LEU A 537 21.95 -23.08 12.54
N LEU A 538 23.18 -22.76 12.13
CA LEU A 538 23.59 -21.37 11.88
C LEU A 538 22.90 -20.78 10.65
N PHE A 539 22.64 -21.58 9.63
CA PHE A 539 21.80 -21.20 8.50
C PHE A 539 20.39 -20.81 8.95
N ILE A 540 19.75 -21.65 9.78
CA ILE A 540 18.42 -21.36 10.32
C ILE A 540 18.45 -20.08 11.17
N ILE A 541 19.48 -19.89 11.99
CA ILE A 541 19.62 -18.67 12.81
C ILE A 541 19.75 -17.43 11.91
N GLY A 542 20.59 -17.50 10.87
CA GLY A 542 20.76 -16.42 9.90
C GLY A 542 19.43 -16.07 9.21
N ALA A 543 18.71 -17.09 8.72
CA ALA A 543 17.44 -16.91 8.04
C ALA A 543 16.33 -16.38 8.96
N THR A 544 16.24 -16.94 10.17
CA THR A 544 15.20 -16.58 11.16
C THR A 544 15.42 -15.16 11.66
N ALA A 545 16.66 -14.73 11.89
CA ALA A 545 16.93 -13.38 12.35
C ALA A 545 16.46 -12.32 11.36
N ILE A 546 16.62 -12.55 10.05
CA ILE A 546 16.05 -11.68 9.01
C ILE A 546 14.52 -11.80 8.98
N GLY A 547 13.97 -13.01 9.09
CA GLY A 547 12.51 -13.20 9.14
C GLY A 547 11.84 -12.53 10.35
N LEU A 548 12.50 -12.44 11.51
CA LEU A 548 11.96 -11.79 12.70
C LEU A 548 11.82 -10.27 12.55
N VAL A 549 12.65 -9.65 11.72
CA VAL A 549 12.55 -8.23 11.36
C VAL A 549 11.21 -7.93 10.67
N LEU A 550 10.59 -8.94 10.06
CA LEU A 550 9.36 -8.82 9.28
C LEU A 550 8.07 -9.08 10.07
N LEU A 551 8.13 -9.45 11.36
CA LEU A 551 6.93 -9.82 12.13
C LEU A 551 5.91 -8.68 12.27
N ASP A 552 6.36 -7.43 12.20
CA ASP A 552 5.53 -6.23 12.28
C ASP A 552 5.62 -5.41 10.97
N HIS A 553 5.86 -6.08 9.82
CA HIS A 553 6.07 -5.39 8.55
C HIS A 553 4.75 -4.94 7.90
N GLU A 554 4.52 -3.63 7.85
CA GLU A 554 3.52 -3.01 6.98
C GLU A 554 4.18 -2.63 5.64
N HIS A 555 3.55 -2.96 4.51
CA HIS A 555 4.13 -2.74 3.18
C HIS A 555 4.36 -1.26 2.88
N CYS A 556 5.55 -0.94 2.37
CA CYS A 556 5.91 0.42 1.95
C CYS A 556 5.48 0.65 0.50
N ALA A 557 4.20 0.44 0.18
CA ALA A 557 3.65 0.79 -1.12
C ALA A 557 2.92 2.14 -1.01
N GLY A 558 3.25 3.07 -1.90
CA GLY A 558 2.39 4.21 -2.17
C GLY A 558 1.02 3.71 -2.64
N GLU A 559 -0.03 4.35 -2.15
CA GLU A 559 -1.42 4.16 -2.58
C GLU A 559 -1.49 4.13 -4.11
N GLY A 560 -1.96 3.02 -4.69
CA GLY A 560 -2.14 2.92 -6.15
C GLY A 560 -1.97 1.53 -6.77
N GLY A 561 -1.56 0.51 -6.00
CA GLY A 561 -1.42 -0.85 -6.52
C GLY A 561 -2.40 -1.83 -5.86
N HIS A 562 -3.50 -2.13 -6.56
CA HIS A 562 -4.48 -3.18 -6.29
C HIS A 562 -4.09 -4.25 -5.24
N GLU A 563 -4.68 -4.15 -4.04
CA GLU A 563 -4.85 -5.30 -3.16
C GLU A 563 -6.14 -6.03 -3.57
N GLY A 564 -6.01 -7.16 -4.27
CA GLY A 564 -7.20 -7.90 -4.67
C GLY A 564 -7.03 -9.11 -5.56
N HIS A 565 -6.09 -10.02 -5.29
CA HIS A 565 -6.22 -11.39 -5.81
C HIS A 565 -5.92 -12.43 -4.73
N GLY A 566 -7.00 -12.92 -4.11
CA GLY A 566 -6.98 -14.23 -3.48
C GLY A 566 -6.97 -15.31 -4.57
N HIS A 567 -5.86 -16.03 -4.67
CA HIS A 567 -5.80 -17.43 -5.06
C HIS A 567 -4.65 -18.15 -4.37
#